data_AF-X8DJJ7-F1
#
_entry.id   AF-X8DJJ7-F1
#
_cell.length_a   1.000
_cell.length_b   1.000
_cell.length_c   1.000
_cell.angle_alpha   90.00
_cell.angle_beta   90.00
_cell.angle_gamma   90.00
#
_symmetry.space_group_name_H-M   'P 1'
#
loop_
_entity.id
_entity.type
_entity.pdbx_description
1 polymer ?
#
loop_
_entity_poly.entity_id
_entity_poly.type
_entity_poly.pdbx_seq_one_letter_code
_entity_poly.pdbx_strand_id
1 'polypeptide(L)'
;MGRLTPYDLGPAPSWRNLRFARSDIPETATAVRIVAIDGSLTPGDWLAFAPPRVPELKSLQEYVGSTRPVLLDWTVGLVFPCQHPMLHQYGITEVPEFRITPDYDQKRKDTDTWQDGENGGLLGITDLLLRAHVMPTYLSKDWGRDWGSLRKLDTIVDAQPAQIEYGSQVHSGLWKPNQIRIKP
;
A
#
# COMPACT_ATOMS: atom_id res chain seq x y z
N MET A 1 -0.88 2.89 -39.03
CA MET A 1 -0.80 1.89 -37.94
C MET A 1 0.49 2.13 -37.17
N GLY A 2 0.43 2.29 -35.86
CA GLY A 2 1.60 2.51 -35.00
C GLY A 2 1.70 1.49 -33.87
N ARG A 3 2.82 1.49 -33.15
CA ARG A 3 3.03 0.73 -31.91
C ARG A 3 3.56 1.68 -30.85
N LEU A 4 3.23 1.40 -29.59
CA LEU A 4 3.70 2.16 -28.43
C LEU A 4 4.46 1.23 -27.50
N THR A 5 5.42 1.79 -26.78
CA THR A 5 6.14 1.11 -25.69
C THR A 5 5.51 1.53 -24.36
N PRO A 6 5.19 0.59 -23.46
CA PRO A 6 4.61 0.95 -22.16
C PRO A 6 5.64 1.56 -21.22
N TYR A 7 5.15 2.32 -20.24
CA TYR A 7 5.88 2.53 -18.99
C TYR A 7 5.72 1.28 -18.12
N ASP A 8 6.83 0.67 -17.72
CA ASP A 8 6.93 -0.48 -16.81
C ASP A 8 7.81 -0.15 -15.61
N LEU A 9 7.28 -0.30 -14.40
CA LEU A 9 7.93 0.15 -13.16
C LEU A 9 8.09 -0.97 -12.13
N GLY A 10 7.22 -1.98 -12.19
CA GLY A 10 7.11 -2.96 -11.12
C GLY A 10 8.21 -4.02 -11.23
N PRO A 11 8.55 -4.68 -10.12
CA PRO A 11 9.61 -5.67 -10.14
C PRO A 11 9.18 -6.86 -11.02
N ALA A 12 10.01 -7.23 -11.98
CA ALA A 12 9.89 -8.52 -12.65
C ALA A 12 10.21 -9.65 -11.64
N PRO A 13 9.50 -10.79 -11.67
CA PRO A 13 8.45 -11.19 -12.62
C PRO A 13 7.02 -10.97 -12.08
N SER A 14 6.79 -10.02 -11.16
CA SER A 14 5.48 -9.84 -10.52
C SER A 14 4.40 -9.31 -11.47
N TRP A 15 3.13 -9.59 -11.12
CA TRP A 15 1.98 -8.95 -11.75
C TRP A 15 2.02 -7.44 -11.55
N ARG A 16 1.98 -6.69 -12.65
CA ARG A 16 2.06 -5.23 -12.67
C ARG A 16 1.32 -4.63 -13.85
N ASN A 17 1.01 -3.34 -13.77
CA ASN A 17 0.29 -2.63 -14.82
C ASN A 17 1.27 -1.95 -15.77
N LEU A 18 1.25 -2.36 -17.03
CA LEU A 18 1.90 -1.66 -18.13
C LEU A 18 1.03 -0.46 -18.54
N ARG A 19 1.64 0.73 -18.59
CA ARG A 19 0.90 1.99 -18.79
C ARG A 19 1.14 2.52 -20.19
N PHE A 20 0.07 2.85 -20.91
CA PHE A 20 0.12 3.49 -22.22
C PHE A 20 -0.62 4.82 -22.12
N ALA A 21 0.08 5.93 -22.33
CA ALA A 21 -0.55 7.25 -22.25
C ALA A 21 -1.43 7.48 -23.48
N ARG A 22 -2.68 7.88 -23.25
CA ARG A 22 -3.61 8.17 -24.37
C ARG A 22 -3.16 9.38 -25.20
N SER A 23 -2.33 10.27 -24.65
CA SER A 23 -1.70 11.37 -25.38
C SER A 23 -0.83 10.90 -26.54
N ASP A 24 -0.32 9.68 -26.47
CA ASP A 24 0.58 9.12 -27.49
C ASP A 24 -0.22 8.37 -28.58
N ILE A 25 -1.53 8.25 -28.41
CA ILE A 25 -2.45 7.62 -29.34
C ILE A 25 -3.15 8.73 -30.14
N PRO A 26 -3.09 8.71 -31.49
CA PRO A 26 -3.83 9.66 -32.30
C PRO A 26 -5.33 9.65 -31.98
N GLU A 27 -5.98 10.81 -31.94
CA GLU A 27 -7.42 10.93 -31.62
C GLU A 27 -8.33 10.17 -32.60
N THR A 28 -7.84 9.90 -33.81
CA THR A 28 -8.53 9.12 -34.84
C THR A 28 -8.49 7.61 -34.61
N ALA A 29 -7.75 7.12 -33.61
CA ALA A 29 -7.66 5.70 -33.31
C ALA A 29 -8.94 5.18 -32.66
N THR A 30 -9.60 4.21 -33.31
CA THR A 30 -10.87 3.61 -32.85
C THR A 30 -10.71 2.23 -32.21
N ALA A 31 -9.54 1.61 -32.34
CA ALA A 31 -9.28 0.27 -31.83
C ALA A 31 -7.83 0.11 -31.37
N VAL A 32 -7.63 -0.76 -30.39
CA VAL A 32 -6.31 -1.20 -29.89
C VAL A 32 -6.26 -2.72 -29.84
N ARG A 33 -5.06 -3.28 -30.00
CA ARG A 33 -4.79 -4.70 -29.77
C ARG A 33 -3.43 -4.87 -29.09
N ILE A 34 -3.30 -5.91 -28.29
CA ILE A 34 -2.02 -6.32 -27.71
C ILE A 34 -1.22 -7.09 -28.77
N VAL A 35 0.07 -6.79 -28.87
CA VAL A 35 1.03 -7.58 -29.64
C VAL A 35 2.15 -7.96 -28.68
N ALA A 36 2.21 -9.23 -28.30
CA ALA A 36 3.23 -9.79 -27.42
C ALA A 36 4.04 -10.83 -28.19
N ILE A 37 5.37 -10.81 -28.01
CA ILE A 37 6.30 -11.74 -28.66
C ILE A 37 7.23 -12.23 -27.57
N ASP A 38 7.22 -13.54 -27.33
CA ASP A 38 8.27 -14.21 -26.57
C ASP A 38 9.24 -14.86 -27.55
N GLY A 39 10.43 -14.28 -27.66
CA GLY A 39 11.50 -14.77 -28.53
C GLY A 39 12.56 -15.57 -27.79
N SER A 40 12.41 -15.76 -26.48
CA SER A 40 13.36 -16.51 -25.64
C SER A 40 12.95 -17.97 -25.53
N LEU A 41 13.96 -18.84 -25.38
CA LEU A 41 13.74 -20.27 -25.06
C LEU A 41 14.08 -20.56 -23.58
N THR A 42 14.51 -19.54 -22.84
CA THR A 42 14.87 -19.65 -21.43
C THR A 42 13.60 -19.85 -20.59
N PRO A 43 13.49 -20.89 -19.75
CA PRO A 43 12.27 -21.15 -18.97
C PRO A 43 11.84 -20.01 -18.04
N GLY A 44 12.75 -19.13 -17.64
CA GLY A 44 12.47 -17.96 -16.80
C GLY A 44 11.86 -16.78 -17.56
N ASP A 45 11.94 -16.78 -18.89
CA ASP A 45 11.40 -15.74 -19.74
C ASP A 45 10.01 -16.18 -20.20
N TRP A 46 8.98 -15.46 -19.76
CA TRP A 46 7.60 -15.72 -20.14
C TRP A 46 6.79 -14.43 -20.08
N LEU A 47 5.66 -14.42 -20.77
CA LEU A 47 4.74 -13.28 -20.80
C LEU A 47 3.33 -13.75 -20.46
N ALA A 48 2.66 -13.03 -19.56
CA ALA A 48 1.22 -13.12 -19.38
C ALA A 48 0.63 -11.71 -19.40
N PHE A 49 -0.59 -11.60 -19.93
CA PHE A 49 -1.28 -10.33 -20.05
C PHE A 49 -2.79 -10.51 -19.85
N ALA A 50 -3.43 -9.43 -19.43
CA ALA A 50 -4.88 -9.30 -19.38
C ALA A 50 -5.36 -8.36 -20.49
N PRO A 51 -6.66 -8.38 -20.86
CA PRO A 51 -7.22 -7.39 -21.77
C PRO A 51 -6.92 -5.95 -21.32
N PRO A 52 -6.71 -5.01 -22.27
CA PRO A 52 -6.49 -3.62 -21.92
C PRO A 52 -7.75 -3.00 -21.30
N ARG A 53 -7.57 -2.06 -20.38
CA ARG A 53 -8.65 -1.31 -19.75
C ARG A 53 -8.31 0.17 -19.69
N VAL A 54 -9.32 1.01 -19.82
CA VAL A 54 -9.23 2.45 -19.51
C VAL A 54 -9.81 2.62 -18.10
N PRO A 55 -8.97 2.81 -17.06
CA PRO A 55 -9.46 2.84 -15.70
C PRO A 55 -10.25 4.12 -15.41
N GLU A 56 -11.28 4.00 -14.57
CA GLU A 56 -11.88 5.15 -13.91
C GLU A 56 -10.97 5.56 -12.75
N LEU A 57 -10.41 6.77 -12.85
CA LEU A 57 -9.45 7.28 -11.86
C LEU A 57 -10.13 8.27 -10.93
N LYS A 58 -9.79 8.17 -9.65
CA LYS A 58 -10.06 9.19 -8.62
C LYS A 58 -8.73 9.59 -7.98
N SER A 59 -8.64 10.81 -7.49
CA SER A 59 -7.49 11.20 -6.67
C SER A 59 -7.47 10.40 -5.36
N LEU A 60 -6.29 10.25 -4.75
CA LEU A 60 -6.17 9.58 -3.45
C LEU A 60 -7.02 10.29 -2.39
N GLN A 61 -7.07 11.63 -2.41
CA GLN A 61 -7.88 12.40 -1.47
C GLN A 61 -9.39 12.14 -1.64
N GLU A 62 -9.89 12.09 -2.87
CA GLU A 62 -11.31 11.76 -3.13
C GLU A 62 -11.63 10.30 -2.76
N TYR A 63 -10.68 9.39 -2.95
CA TYR A 63 -10.90 7.97 -2.72
C TYR A 63 -10.70 7.54 -1.27
N VAL A 64 -9.73 8.09 -0.52
CA VAL A 64 -9.37 7.76 0.87
C VAL A 64 -9.99 8.77 1.85
N GLY A 65 -10.03 10.05 1.51
CA GLY A 65 -10.52 11.10 2.39
C GLY A 65 -9.54 11.44 3.52
N SER A 66 -10.10 12.02 4.59
CA SER A 66 -9.35 12.56 5.74
C SER A 66 -9.87 12.07 7.09
N THR A 67 -10.78 11.10 7.12
CA THR A 67 -11.42 10.61 8.36
C THR A 67 -11.20 9.13 8.61
N ARG A 68 -10.97 8.33 7.56
CA ARG A 68 -10.72 6.91 7.70
C ARG A 68 -9.28 6.68 8.16
N PRO A 69 -9.03 5.84 9.18
CA PRO A 69 -7.69 5.60 9.67
C PRO A 69 -6.78 4.96 8.60
N VAL A 70 -5.58 5.52 8.47
CA VAL A 70 -4.55 5.08 7.53
C VAL A 70 -3.27 4.73 8.28
N LEU A 71 -2.69 3.57 8.00
CA LEU A 71 -1.31 3.30 8.35
C LEU A 71 -0.39 4.01 7.34
N LEU A 72 0.13 5.17 7.72
CA LEU A 72 1.14 5.88 6.96
C LEU A 72 2.51 5.35 7.34
N ASP A 73 3.26 4.83 6.38
CA ASP A 73 4.67 4.53 6.61
C ASP A 73 5.43 5.84 6.91
N TRP A 74 6.46 5.76 7.76
CA TRP A 74 7.10 6.93 8.35
C TRP A 74 7.72 7.90 7.31
N THR A 75 8.05 7.41 6.12
CA THR A 75 8.70 8.19 5.04
C THR A 75 7.72 9.05 4.25
N VAL A 76 6.40 8.76 4.32
CA VAL A 76 5.40 9.41 3.46
C VAL A 76 4.52 10.41 4.21
N GLY A 77 4.66 10.53 5.54
CA GLY A 77 3.77 11.35 6.37
C GLY A 77 3.68 12.82 5.95
N LEU A 78 4.81 13.43 5.52
CA LEU A 78 4.82 14.82 5.08
C LEU A 78 4.06 15.05 3.76
N VAL A 79 4.01 14.04 2.89
CA VAL A 79 3.37 14.13 1.56
C VAL A 79 1.87 13.86 1.64
N PHE A 80 1.41 13.20 2.71
CA PHE A 80 0.01 12.90 2.98
C PHE A 80 -0.49 13.56 4.27
N PRO A 81 -0.43 14.91 4.39
CA PRO A 81 -0.72 15.61 5.65
C PRO A 81 -2.21 15.62 6.03
N CYS A 82 -3.10 15.34 5.09
CA CYS A 82 -4.55 15.41 5.29
C CYS A 82 -5.19 14.07 5.68
N GLN A 83 -4.47 12.96 5.53
CA GLN A 83 -4.95 11.64 5.90
C GLN A 83 -4.95 11.51 7.43
N HIS A 84 -6.00 10.93 7.99
CA HIS A 84 -6.06 10.62 9.43
C HIS A 84 -5.17 9.39 9.69
N PRO A 85 -4.01 9.53 10.36
CA PRO A 85 -3.20 8.37 10.69
C PRO A 85 -3.95 7.51 11.71
N MET A 86 -3.73 6.19 11.72
CA MET A 86 -4.25 5.35 12.79
C MET A 86 -3.72 5.83 14.14
N LEU A 87 -4.62 6.31 14.99
CA LEU A 87 -4.26 6.77 16.33
C LEU A 87 -4.28 5.61 17.32
N HIS A 88 -3.71 5.85 18.49
CA HIS A 88 -3.82 4.93 19.61
C HIS A 88 -4.23 5.69 20.87
N GLN A 89 -5.04 5.06 21.70
CA GLN A 89 -5.48 5.60 22.98
C GLN A 89 -5.52 4.49 24.02
N TYR A 90 -4.99 4.76 25.22
CA TYR A 90 -4.98 3.82 26.34
C TYR A 90 -4.44 2.41 26.00
N GLY A 91 -3.45 2.33 25.11
CA GLY A 91 -2.81 1.07 24.71
C GLY A 91 -3.51 0.31 23.57
N ILE A 92 -4.56 0.86 22.97
CA ILE A 92 -5.32 0.25 21.87
C ILE A 92 -5.25 1.17 20.64
N THR A 93 -5.03 0.60 19.47
CA THR A 93 -4.98 1.33 18.20
C THR A 93 -6.34 1.32 17.50
N GLU A 94 -6.59 2.32 16.66
CA GLU A 94 -7.61 2.23 15.61
C GLU A 94 -7.24 1.12 14.61
N VAL A 95 -8.24 0.56 13.93
CA VAL A 95 -8.01 -0.41 12.85
C VAL A 95 -7.87 0.37 11.53
N PRO A 96 -6.69 0.37 10.87
CA PRO A 96 -6.51 1.08 9.62
C PRO A 96 -7.27 0.41 8.47
N GLU A 97 -7.90 1.21 7.60
CA GLU A 97 -8.54 0.76 6.37
C GLU A 97 -7.59 0.77 5.16
N PHE A 98 -6.53 1.57 5.26
CA PHE A 98 -5.53 1.71 4.21
C PHE A 98 -4.12 1.73 4.77
N ARG A 99 -3.16 1.36 3.92
CA ARG A 99 -1.74 1.60 4.15
C ARG A 99 -1.14 2.35 2.96
N ILE A 100 -0.43 3.44 3.21
CA ILE A 100 0.34 4.18 2.20
C ILE A 100 1.82 3.96 2.47
N THR A 101 2.54 3.53 1.43
CA THR A 101 3.98 3.20 1.52
C THR A 101 4.78 4.02 0.51
N PRO A 102 6.09 4.18 0.72
CA PRO A 102 6.99 4.72 -0.32
C PRO A 102 7.14 3.72 -1.49
N ASP A 103 8.04 4.05 -2.42
CA ASP A 103 8.43 3.21 -3.56
C ASP A 103 8.85 1.80 -3.12
N TYR A 104 8.85 0.86 -4.07
CA TYR A 104 9.09 -0.54 -3.78
C TYR A 104 10.39 -0.82 -3.02
N ASP A 105 11.47 -0.13 -3.38
CA ASP A 105 12.80 -0.40 -2.85
C ASP A 105 12.94 0.15 -1.43
N GLN A 106 12.48 1.38 -1.20
CA GLN A 106 12.44 1.97 0.14
C GLN A 106 11.48 1.18 1.05
N LYS A 107 10.31 0.76 0.55
CA LYS A 107 9.39 -0.05 1.33
C LYS A 107 10.05 -1.35 1.81
N ARG A 108 10.65 -2.11 0.89
CA ARG A 108 11.18 -3.45 1.18
C ARG A 108 12.40 -3.41 2.10
N LYS A 109 13.28 -2.43 1.92
CA LYS A 109 14.58 -2.37 2.62
C LYS A 109 14.50 -1.61 3.94
N ASP A 110 13.52 -0.71 4.09
CA ASP A 110 13.47 0.27 5.17
C ASP A 110 12.13 0.25 5.92
N THR A 111 11.03 0.61 5.27
CA THR A 111 9.77 0.78 6.03
C THR A 111 9.11 -0.52 6.45
N ASP A 112 9.32 -1.65 5.78
CA ASP A 112 8.82 -2.94 6.26
C ASP A 112 9.68 -3.51 7.38
N THR A 113 11.00 -3.36 7.29
CA THR A 113 11.96 -3.89 8.28
C THR A 113 11.95 -3.07 9.57
N TRP A 114 11.73 -1.76 9.48
CA TRP A 114 11.70 -0.88 10.64
C TRP A 114 10.52 -1.11 11.59
N GLN A 115 9.34 -1.43 11.04
CA GLN A 115 8.09 -1.55 11.80
C GLN A 115 7.48 -2.96 11.74
N ASP A 116 8.31 -3.98 11.56
CA ASP A 116 7.88 -5.37 11.64
C ASP A 116 7.38 -5.75 13.06
N GLY A 117 6.72 -6.90 13.17
CA GLY A 117 6.24 -7.38 14.46
C GLY A 117 7.36 -7.89 15.39
N GLU A 118 8.51 -8.27 14.86
CA GLU A 118 9.64 -8.80 15.65
C GLU A 118 10.29 -7.72 16.50
N ASN A 119 10.36 -6.49 15.97
CA ASN A 119 10.92 -5.31 16.62
C ASN A 119 9.86 -4.43 17.30
N GLY A 120 8.60 -4.89 17.35
CA GLY A 120 7.50 -4.23 18.06
C GLY A 120 6.80 -3.12 17.28
N GLY A 121 6.93 -3.11 15.96
CA GLY A 121 6.26 -2.16 15.07
C GLY A 121 4.81 -2.51 14.72
N LEU A 122 4.17 -1.59 14.01
CA LEU A 122 2.73 -1.64 13.72
C LEU A 122 2.33 -2.78 12.78
N LEU A 123 3.25 -3.30 11.97
CA LEU A 123 2.95 -4.41 11.07
C LEU A 123 2.67 -5.72 11.81
N GLY A 124 3.19 -5.87 13.04
CA GLY A 124 2.84 -7.01 13.89
C GLY A 124 1.35 -7.08 14.23
N ILE A 125 0.67 -5.93 14.30
CA ILE A 125 -0.77 -5.85 14.56
C ILE A 125 -1.54 -6.01 13.24
N THR A 126 -1.16 -5.27 12.20
CA THR A 126 -1.93 -5.26 10.95
C THR A 126 -1.83 -6.58 10.19
N ASP A 127 -0.66 -7.21 10.12
CA ASP A 127 -0.48 -8.44 9.34
C ASP A 127 -1.14 -9.65 10.01
N LEU A 128 -1.37 -9.57 11.33
CA LEU A 128 -2.10 -10.59 12.09
C LEU A 128 -3.62 -10.46 11.94
N LEU A 129 -4.13 -9.23 11.88
CA LEU A 129 -5.57 -8.93 11.92
C LEU A 129 -6.21 -8.71 10.54
N LEU A 130 -5.42 -8.23 9.56
CA LEU A 130 -5.92 -7.67 8.30
C LEU A 130 -5.29 -8.36 7.08
N ARG A 131 -6.02 -8.40 5.97
CA ARG A 131 -5.52 -8.77 4.65
C ARG A 131 -5.24 -7.52 3.83
N ALA A 132 -4.02 -7.42 3.31
CA ALA A 132 -3.61 -6.29 2.50
C ALA A 132 -3.74 -6.57 0.99
N HIS A 133 -4.46 -5.69 0.29
CA HIS A 133 -4.66 -5.74 -1.16
C HIS A 133 -4.02 -4.52 -1.82
N VAL A 134 -3.03 -4.74 -2.69
CA VAL A 134 -2.36 -3.66 -3.43
C VAL A 134 -3.32 -3.07 -4.46
N MET A 135 -3.53 -1.76 -4.39
CA MET A 135 -4.40 -1.01 -5.30
C MET A 135 -3.59 -0.48 -6.50
N PRO A 136 -4.11 -0.56 -7.74
CA PRO A 136 -3.44 -0.01 -8.91
C PRO A 136 -3.48 1.52 -8.86
N THR A 137 -2.33 2.14 -8.58
CA THR A 137 -2.21 3.60 -8.44
C THR A 137 -1.20 4.16 -9.43
N TYR A 138 -1.36 5.45 -9.75
CA TYR A 138 -0.60 6.13 -10.78
C TYR A 138 -0.28 7.55 -10.31
N LEU A 139 0.94 8.00 -10.56
CA LEU A 139 1.29 9.40 -10.37
C LEU A 139 0.81 10.20 -11.59
N SER A 140 0.00 11.22 -11.34
CA SER A 140 -0.59 12.03 -12.41
C SER A 140 0.50 12.69 -13.26
N LYS A 141 0.43 12.49 -14.59
CA LYS A 141 1.35 13.06 -15.59
C LYS A 141 2.82 12.62 -15.50
N ASP A 142 3.16 11.73 -14.57
CA ASP A 142 4.47 11.06 -14.52
C ASP A 142 4.25 9.54 -14.45
N TRP A 143 3.83 8.98 -15.59
CA TRP A 143 3.42 7.59 -15.71
C TRP A 143 4.56 6.59 -15.50
N GLY A 144 5.82 7.05 -15.50
CA GLY A 144 7.02 6.24 -15.29
C GLY A 144 7.53 6.25 -13.85
N ARG A 145 6.90 7.01 -12.94
CA ARG A 145 7.36 7.15 -11.56
C ARG A 145 6.71 6.16 -10.60
N ASP A 146 7.56 5.47 -9.83
CA ASP A 146 7.13 4.76 -8.64
C ASP A 146 7.07 5.78 -7.50
N TRP A 147 5.86 6.23 -7.19
CA TRP A 147 5.62 7.13 -6.07
C TRP A 147 5.48 6.37 -4.75
N GLY A 148 5.31 5.06 -4.83
CA GLY A 148 4.88 4.19 -3.75
C GLY A 148 3.59 3.46 -4.05
N SER A 149 2.87 3.08 -3.01
CA SER A 149 1.67 2.26 -3.18
C SER A 149 0.61 2.50 -2.12
N LEU A 150 -0.64 2.29 -2.53
CA LEU A 150 -1.80 2.21 -1.64
C LEU A 150 -2.19 0.75 -1.49
N ARG A 151 -2.40 0.30 -0.26
CA ARG A 151 -3.02 -0.99 0.04
C ARG A 151 -4.35 -0.75 0.74
N LYS A 152 -5.39 -1.46 0.32
CA LYS A 152 -6.63 -1.59 1.09
C LYS A 152 -6.43 -2.70 2.11
N LEU A 153 -6.86 -2.47 3.35
CA LEU A 153 -6.80 -3.43 4.44
C LEU A 153 -8.22 -3.88 4.77
N ASP A 154 -8.47 -5.17 4.64
CA ASP A 154 -9.76 -5.79 4.96
C ASP A 154 -9.60 -6.70 6.19
N THR A 155 -10.56 -6.71 7.10
CA THR A 155 -10.52 -7.58 8.27
C THR A 155 -10.66 -9.05 7.84
N ILE A 156 -9.94 -9.96 8.53
CA ILE A 156 -10.06 -11.40 8.27
C ILE A 156 -11.45 -11.91 8.65
N VAL A 157 -12.05 -11.31 9.68
CA VAL A 157 -13.39 -11.59 10.18
C VAL A 157 -14.13 -10.28 10.48
N ASP A 158 -15.45 -10.30 10.41
CA ASP A 158 -16.26 -9.17 10.85
C ASP A 158 -16.22 -9.07 12.38
N ALA A 159 -15.80 -7.91 12.88
CA ALA A 159 -15.71 -7.62 14.30
C ALA A 159 -16.03 -6.14 14.57
N GLN A 160 -16.30 -5.83 15.83
CA GLN A 160 -16.55 -4.46 16.31
C GLN A 160 -15.50 -4.07 17.36
N PRO A 161 -15.19 -2.78 17.51
CA PRO A 161 -14.32 -2.31 18.59
C PRO A 161 -14.84 -2.75 19.96
N ALA A 162 -13.91 -3.09 20.86
CA ALA A 162 -14.25 -3.49 22.22
C ALA A 162 -14.70 -2.29 23.05
N GLN A 163 -15.65 -2.51 23.96
CA GLN A 163 -15.95 -1.59 25.06
C GLN A 163 -14.93 -1.82 26.17
N ILE A 164 -14.17 -0.79 26.52
CA ILE A 164 -13.08 -0.90 27.47
C ILE A 164 -13.45 -0.20 28.77
N GLU A 165 -13.32 -0.92 29.87
CA GLU A 165 -13.43 -0.34 31.21
C GLU A 165 -12.05 0.13 31.66
N TYR A 166 -11.98 1.39 32.09
CA TYR A 166 -10.75 2.03 32.54
C TYR A 166 -10.81 2.33 34.04
N GLY A 167 -9.64 2.39 34.67
CA GLY A 167 -9.49 2.78 36.07
C GLY A 167 -8.19 3.53 36.31
N SER A 168 -8.05 4.11 37.49
CA SER A 168 -6.83 4.79 37.92
C SER A 168 -6.33 4.20 39.24
N GLN A 169 -5.01 4.14 39.39
CA GLN A 169 -4.35 3.69 40.63
C GLN A 169 -3.20 4.65 40.94
N VAL A 170 -2.90 4.82 42.23
CA VAL A 170 -1.76 5.60 42.71
C VAL A 170 -0.64 4.66 43.09
N HIS A 171 0.53 4.87 42.50
CA HIS A 171 1.74 4.09 42.78
C HIS A 171 2.90 5.02 43.17
N SER A 172 3.98 4.43 43.69
CA SER A 172 5.22 5.18 43.95
C SER A 172 5.96 5.48 42.63
N GLY A 173 6.84 6.49 42.63
CA GLY A 173 7.60 6.89 41.43
C GLY A 173 8.61 5.86 40.93
N LEU A 174 8.89 4.81 41.70
CA LEU A 174 9.78 3.70 41.33
C LEU A 174 9.02 2.39 41.08
N TRP A 175 7.69 2.43 41.12
CA TRP A 175 6.86 1.26 40.88
C TRP A 175 7.03 0.77 39.45
N LYS A 176 7.54 -0.46 39.29
CA LYS A 176 7.70 -1.15 38.01
C LYS A 176 7.06 -2.53 38.13
N PRO A 177 5.74 -2.65 37.88
CA PRO A 177 4.98 -3.84 38.26
C PRO A 177 5.42 -5.08 37.50
N ASN A 178 5.87 -4.93 36.24
CA ASN A 178 6.32 -6.02 35.38
C ASN A 178 7.32 -5.52 34.32
N GLN A 179 7.95 -6.46 33.61
CA GLN A 179 8.73 -6.18 32.40
C GLN A 179 7.82 -6.26 31.16
N ILE A 180 8.04 -5.36 30.19
CA ILE A 180 7.38 -5.44 28.88
C ILE A 180 7.97 -6.62 28.10
N ARG A 181 7.13 -7.37 27.38
CA ARG A 181 7.59 -8.42 26.48
C ARG A 181 8.30 -7.80 25.28
N ILE A 182 9.61 -8.03 25.18
CA ILE A 182 10.48 -7.54 24.09
C ILE A 182 11.16 -8.67 23.30
N LYS A 183 10.95 -9.92 23.72
CA LYS A 183 11.49 -11.14 23.09
C LYS A 183 10.59 -12.34 23.43
N PRO A 184 10.72 -13.47 22.71
CA PRO A 184 10.04 -14.72 23.03
C PRO A 184 10.33 -15.23 24.45
#